data_AF-A0A1B1TFZ0-F1
#
_entry.id   AF-A0A1B1TFZ0-F1
#
_cell.length_a   1.000
_cell.length_b   1.000
_cell.length_c   1.000
_cell.angle_alpha   90.00
_cell.angle_beta   90.00
_cell.angle_gamma   90.00
#
_symmetry.space_group_name_H-M   'P 1'
#
loop_
_entity.id
_entity.type
_entity.pdbx_description
1 polymer ?
#
loop_
_entity_poly.entity_id
_entity_poly.type
_entity_poly.pdbx_seq_one_letter_code
_entity_poly.pdbx_strand_id
1 'polypeptide(L)'
;GKIILENSIKISNRETDFFSIEDLEDRLEKLRLLDVQKTNGEPIADGNWIMNQTGLSKGIRLGRLKSWLHTIQIERDITDISQIERVLSTLSWENSDFNQWPQLKFPA
;
A
#
# COMPACT_ATOMS: atom_id res chain seq x y z
N GLY A 1 24.62 -25.49 -27.69
CA GLY A 1 23.60 -26.55 -27.80
C GLY A 1 22.26 -25.88 -27.95
N LYS A 2 21.54 -26.21 -29.03
CA LYS A 2 20.25 -25.65 -29.45
C LYS A 2 19.19 -26.11 -28.44
N ILE A 3 18.75 -25.25 -27.52
CA ILE A 3 17.53 -25.53 -26.74
C ILE A 3 16.37 -24.97 -27.55
N ILE A 4 15.56 -25.92 -27.98
CA ILE A 4 14.44 -25.77 -28.90
C ILE A 4 13.32 -25.00 -28.19
N LEU A 5 13.04 -23.78 -28.66
CA LEU A 5 11.75 -23.10 -28.45
C LEU A 5 10.84 -23.45 -29.65
N GLU A 6 10.62 -24.74 -29.89
CA GLU A 6 9.45 -25.20 -30.63
C GLU A 6 8.29 -25.24 -29.63
N ASN A 7 7.72 -24.08 -29.36
CA ASN A 7 6.31 -24.05 -29.09
C ASN A 7 5.74 -22.88 -29.86
N SER A 8 4.96 -23.21 -30.87
CA SER A 8 4.25 -22.30 -31.78
C SER A 8 3.18 -21.53 -31.02
N ILE A 9 3.56 -20.68 -30.07
CA ILE A 9 2.64 -19.77 -29.40
C ILE A 9 2.45 -18.59 -30.36
N LYS A 10 1.45 -18.68 -31.23
CA LYS A 10 0.93 -17.52 -31.95
C LYS A 10 0.22 -16.62 -30.94
N ILE A 11 0.96 -15.73 -30.30
CA ILE A 11 0.38 -14.61 -29.56
C ILE A 11 -0.07 -13.59 -30.61
N SER A 12 -1.27 -13.79 -31.13
CA SER A 12 -2.00 -12.74 -31.82
C SER A 12 -2.38 -11.70 -30.77
N ASN A 13 -1.68 -10.57 -30.72
CA ASN A 13 -2.25 -9.40 -30.07
C ASN A 13 -1.98 -8.14 -30.90
N ARG A 14 -3.09 -7.52 -31.31
CA ARG A 14 -3.16 -6.21 -31.95
C ARG A 14 -2.43 -5.21 -31.06
N GLU A 15 -1.50 -4.43 -31.64
CA GLU A 15 -0.67 -3.41 -30.97
C GLU A 15 -0.12 -3.85 -29.60
N THR A 16 0.88 -4.72 -29.64
CA THR A 16 1.72 -5.00 -28.47
C THR A 16 2.88 -4.03 -28.50
N ASP A 17 2.99 -3.16 -27.49
CA ASP A 17 4.19 -2.36 -27.24
C ASP A 17 5.39 -3.31 -27.21
N PHE A 18 6.21 -3.28 -28.26
CA PHE A 18 7.40 -4.10 -28.35
C PHE A 18 8.47 -3.52 -27.41
N PHE A 19 8.48 -3.98 -26.16
CA PHE A 19 9.63 -3.79 -25.27
C PHE A 19 10.83 -4.52 -25.88
N SER A 20 11.96 -3.83 -26.03
CA SER A 20 13.21 -4.45 -26.45
C SER A 20 13.73 -5.42 -25.38
N ILE A 21 14.66 -6.30 -25.74
CA ILE A 21 15.31 -7.18 -24.75
C ILE A 21 16.00 -6.35 -23.68
N GLU A 22 16.62 -5.24 -24.07
CA GLU A 22 17.27 -4.28 -23.17
C GLU A 22 16.27 -3.67 -22.18
N ASP A 23 15.08 -3.25 -22.64
CA ASP A 23 14.01 -2.74 -21.76
C ASP A 23 13.56 -3.78 -20.73
N LEU A 24 13.53 -5.06 -21.10
CA LEU A 24 13.15 -6.16 -20.21
C LEU A 24 14.25 -6.44 -19.18
N GLU A 25 15.52 -6.37 -19.58
CA GLU A 25 16.67 -6.53 -18.69
C GLU A 25 16.73 -5.41 -17.65
N ASP A 26 16.56 -4.15 -18.06
CA ASP A 26 16.50 -2.99 -17.17
C ASP A 26 15.36 -3.11 -16.14
N ARG A 27 14.17 -3.55 -16.59
CA ARG A 27 13.03 -3.76 -15.69
C ARG A 27 13.30 -4.91 -14.71
N LEU A 28 13.97 -5.97 -15.16
CA LEU A 28 14.32 -7.11 -14.31
C LEU A 28 15.32 -6.70 -13.23
N GLU A 29 16.34 -5.91 -13.58
CA GLU A 29 17.31 -5.38 -12.62
C GLU A 29 16.60 -4.49 -11.60
N LYS A 30 15.74 -3.58 -12.06
CA LYS A 30 14.95 -2.71 -11.19
C LYS A 30 14.07 -3.50 -10.23
N LEU A 31 13.37 -4.53 -10.70
CA LEU A 31 12.51 -5.38 -9.86
C LEU A 31 13.31 -6.14 -8.79
N ARG A 32 14.53 -6.58 -9.11
CA ARG A 32 15.41 -7.28 -8.15
C ARG A 32 15.94 -6.36 -7.05
N LEU A 33 16.02 -5.06 -7.31
CA LEU A 33 16.46 -4.05 -6.35
C LEU A 33 15.33 -3.53 -5.45
N LEU A 34 14.06 -3.85 -5.76
CA LEU A 34 12.94 -3.45 -4.92
C LEU A 34 12.92 -4.29 -3.64
N ASP A 35 12.85 -3.60 -2.50
CA ASP A 35 12.58 -4.26 -1.23
C ASP A 35 11.16 -4.87 -1.24
N VAL A 36 11.06 -6.05 -0.65
CA VAL A 36 9.76 -6.67 -0.40
C VAL A 36 9.02 -5.83 0.65
N GLN A 37 7.77 -5.47 0.36
CA GLN A 37 6.90 -4.81 1.33
C GLN A 37 6.78 -5.70 2.57
N LYS A 38 7.06 -5.13 3.75
CA LYS A 38 7.09 -5.83 5.03
C LYS A 38 5.73 -5.85 5.71
N THR A 39 4.83 -4.94 5.36
CA THR A 39 3.47 -4.96 5.90
C THR A 39 2.73 -6.24 5.49
N ASN A 40 1.96 -6.82 6.40
CA ASN A 40 1.15 -8.02 6.15
C ASN A 40 -0.28 -7.70 5.69
N GLY A 41 -0.56 -6.45 5.30
CA GLY A 41 -1.87 -5.96 4.87
C GLY A 41 -2.88 -5.72 6.00
N GLU A 42 -2.71 -6.32 7.19
CA GLU A 42 -3.59 -6.14 8.33
C GLU A 42 -3.25 -4.89 9.14
N PRO A 43 -4.24 -4.13 9.65
CA PRO A 43 -3.99 -2.95 10.46
C PRO A 43 -3.40 -3.33 11.83
N ILE A 44 -2.21 -2.78 12.14
CA ILE A 44 -1.52 -2.99 13.42
C ILE A 44 -2.26 -2.26 14.56
N ALA A 45 -2.80 -1.06 14.28
CA ALA A 45 -3.64 -0.31 15.20
C ALA A 45 -5.12 -0.68 15.02
N ASP A 46 -5.65 -1.46 15.96
CA ASP A 46 -7.06 -1.81 15.99
C ASP A 46 -7.94 -0.69 16.57
N GLY A 47 -9.26 -0.89 16.54
CA GLY A 47 -10.21 0.11 17.04
C GLY A 47 -10.09 0.35 18.55
N ASN A 48 -9.80 -0.67 19.35
CA ASN A 48 -9.70 -0.53 20.80
C ASN A 48 -8.44 0.26 21.18
N TRP A 49 -7.32 -0.03 20.50
CA TRP A 49 -6.07 0.71 20.68
C TRP A 49 -6.27 2.19 20.34
N ILE A 50 -6.88 2.50 19.19
CA ILE A 50 -7.14 3.91 18.81
C ILE A 50 -8.03 4.60 19.83
N MET A 51 -9.09 3.94 20.30
CA MET A 51 -9.96 4.49 21.35
C MET A 51 -9.17 4.80 22.64
N ASN A 52 -8.26 3.91 23.05
CA ASN A 52 -7.43 4.10 24.24
C ASN A 52 -6.48 5.29 24.09
N GLN A 53 -5.90 5.49 22.91
CA GLN A 53 -4.96 6.60 22.66
C GLN A 53 -5.64 7.96 22.46
N THR A 54 -6.86 7.96 21.93
CA THR A 54 -7.53 9.20 21.47
C THR A 54 -8.71 9.62 22.33
N GLY A 55 -9.26 8.73 23.15
CA GLY A 55 -10.53 8.94 23.85
C GLY A 55 -11.76 8.98 22.94
N LEU A 56 -11.60 8.72 21.62
CA LEU A 56 -12.73 8.66 20.69
C LEU A 56 -13.68 7.51 21.06
N SER A 57 -14.98 7.77 20.95
CA SER A 57 -16.00 6.73 21.06
C SER A 57 -16.19 5.98 19.73
N LYS A 58 -16.85 4.83 19.79
CA LYS A 58 -17.23 4.08 18.60
C LYS A 58 -18.11 4.95 17.68
N GLY A 59 -17.74 5.03 16.41
CA GLY A 59 -18.48 5.81 15.42
C GLY A 59 -17.70 6.03 14.13
N ILE A 60 -18.28 6.81 13.22
CA ILE A 60 -17.69 7.10 11.90
C ILE A 60 -16.31 7.76 12.00
N ARG A 61 -16.11 8.63 13.01
CA ARG A 61 -14.84 9.30 13.24
C ARG A 61 -13.73 8.30 13.59
N LEU A 62 -13.99 7.39 14.53
CA LEU A 62 -13.04 6.32 14.86
C LEU A 62 -12.72 5.44 13.65
N GLY A 63 -13.77 5.05 12.89
CA GLY A 63 -13.60 4.24 11.69
C GLY A 63 -12.71 4.90 10.63
N ARG A 64 -12.92 6.20 10.37
CA ARG A 64 -12.08 6.94 9.41
C ARG A 64 -10.66 7.14 9.90
N LEU A 65 -10.45 7.37 11.20
CA LEU A 65 -9.10 7.49 11.74
C LEU A 65 -8.35 6.16 11.59
N LYS A 66 -9.02 5.03 11.87
CA LYS A 66 -8.47 3.69 11.62
C LYS A 66 -8.07 3.50 10.16
N SER A 67 -8.95 3.82 9.22
CA SER A 67 -8.64 3.71 7.78
C SER A 67 -7.47 4.61 7.36
N TRP A 68 -7.39 5.82 7.90
CA TRP A 68 -6.30 6.74 7.59
C TRP A 68 -4.96 6.23 8.12
N LEU A 69 -4.91 5.76 9.38
CA LEU A 69 -3.71 5.16 9.97
C LEU A 69 -3.26 3.91 9.21
N HIS A 70 -4.21 3.06 8.78
CA HIS A 70 -3.91 1.87 7.99
C HIS A 70 -3.37 2.21 6.59
N THR A 71 -3.89 3.27 5.97
CA THR A 71 -3.33 3.78 4.70
C THR A 71 -1.87 4.21 4.88
N ILE A 72 -1.58 4.98 5.93
CA ILE A 72 -0.21 5.40 6.25
C ILE A 72 0.69 4.19 6.57
N GLN A 73 0.15 3.16 7.24
CA GLN A 73 0.88 1.94 7.53
C GLN A 73 1.40 1.28 6.26
N ILE A 74 0.54 1.12 5.25
CA ILE A 74 0.89 0.51 3.96
C ILE A 74 1.88 1.41 3.20
N GLU A 75 1.59 2.71 3.12
CA GLU A 75 2.41 3.67 2.36
C GLU A 75 3.84 3.83 2.90
N ARG A 76 4.01 3.71 4.23
CA ARG A 76 5.30 3.90 4.90
C ARG A 76 5.96 2.59 5.34
N ASP A 77 5.41 1.45 4.92
CA ASP A 77 5.86 0.12 5.30
C ASP A 77 6.04 -0.06 6.83
N ILE A 78 5.09 0.48 7.60
CA ILE A 78 5.14 0.45 9.08
C ILE A 78 4.82 -0.96 9.56
N THR A 79 5.66 -1.46 10.47
CA THR A 79 5.55 -2.81 11.04
C THR A 79 5.44 -2.81 12.56
N ASP A 80 5.59 -1.65 13.21
CA ASP A 80 5.59 -1.52 14.67
C ASP A 80 4.55 -0.49 15.16
N ILE A 81 3.87 -0.82 16.26
CA ILE A 81 2.80 0.01 16.83
C ILE A 81 3.32 1.37 17.34
N SER A 82 4.57 1.46 17.82
CA SER A 82 5.17 2.72 18.26
C SER A 82 5.35 3.72 17.11
N GLN A 83 5.55 3.22 15.89
CA GLN A 83 5.60 4.06 14.69
C GLN A 83 4.20 4.61 14.37
N ILE A 84 3.14 3.81 14.56
CA ILE A 84 1.76 4.29 14.41
C ILE A 84 1.42 5.33 15.47
N GLU A 85 1.87 5.16 16.72
CA GLU A 85 1.71 6.15 17.78
C GLU A 85 2.39 7.49 17.43
N ARG A 86 3.60 7.42 16.87
CA ARG A 86 4.30 8.61 16.37
C ARG A 86 3.52 9.27 15.22
N VAL A 87 2.97 8.49 14.30
CA VAL A 87 2.09 9.03 13.25
C VAL A 87 0.89 9.72 13.88
N LEU A 88 0.16 9.05 14.76
CA LEU A 88 -1.05 9.56 15.41
C LEU A 88 -0.80 10.90 16.12
N SER A 89 0.32 11.05 16.83
CA SER A 89 0.69 12.31 17.51
C SER A 89 1.05 13.46 16.54
N THR A 90 1.47 13.16 15.31
CA THR A 90 1.74 14.19 14.29
C THR A 90 0.53 14.55 13.43
N LEU A 91 -0.52 13.73 13.44
CA LEU A 91 -1.72 13.99 12.67
C LEU A 91 -2.60 15.04 13.36
N SER A 92 -3.12 15.99 12.59
CA SER A 92 -4.11 16.97 13.09
C SER A 92 -5.51 16.37 13.27
N TRP A 93 -5.63 15.12 13.73
CA TRP A 93 -6.91 14.37 13.79
C TRP A 93 -7.90 14.93 14.83
N GLU A 94 -7.41 15.62 15.88
CA GLU A 94 -8.27 16.21 16.91
C GLU A 94 -9.06 17.43 16.38
N ASN A 95 -8.36 18.29 15.66
CA ASN A 95 -8.85 19.62 15.26
C ASN A 95 -9.28 19.70 13.78
N SER A 96 -9.34 18.57 13.07
CA SER A 96 -9.75 18.52 11.66
C SER A 96 -11.13 17.87 11.47
N ASP A 97 -11.79 18.26 10.37
CA ASP A 97 -13.02 17.63 9.93
C ASP A 97 -12.73 16.23 9.37
N PHE A 98 -13.35 15.21 9.96
CA PHE A 98 -13.21 13.82 9.55
C PHE A 98 -13.71 13.53 8.13
N ASN A 99 -14.46 14.46 7.50
CA ASN A 99 -14.84 14.39 6.07
C ASN A 99 -13.70 14.72 5.10
N GLN A 100 -12.66 15.41 5.58
CA GLN A 100 -11.51 15.79 4.77
C GLN A 100 -10.34 14.81 4.90
N TRP A 101 -10.45 13.79 5.76
CA TRP A 101 -9.38 12.82 5.92
C TRP A 101 -9.21 11.98 4.65
N PRO A 102 -7.96 11.56 4.34
CA PRO A 102 -7.68 10.66 3.24
C PRO A 102 -8.57 9.42 3.30
N GLN A 103 -9.22 9.13 2.18
CA GLN A 103 -10.02 7.93 2.00
C GLN A 103 -9.41 7.12 0.88
N LEU A 104 -9.27 5.83 1.10
CA LEU A 104 -8.85 4.90 0.08
C LEU A 104 -9.93 4.88 -1.01
N LYS A 105 -9.64 5.48 -2.16
CA LYS A 105 -10.51 5.47 -3.33
C LYS A 105 -9.79 4.70 -4.43
N PHE A 106 -10.33 3.55 -4.80
CA PHE A 106 -9.90 2.90 -6.02
C PHE A 106 -10.45 3.69 -7.22
N PRO A 107 -9.66 3.91 -8.28
CA PRO A 107 -10.21 4.39 -9.54
C PRO A 107 -11.26 3.39 -10.03
N ALA A 108 -12.43 3.91 -10.41
CA ALA A 108 -13.54 3.14 -10.98
C ALA A 108 -13.26 2.79 -12.45
#